data_AF-A0A925AD37-F1
#
_entry.id   AF-A0A925AD37-F1
#
_cell.length_a   1.000
_cell.length_b   1.000
_cell.length_c   1.000
_cell.angle_alpha   90.00
_cell.angle_beta   90.00
_cell.angle_gamma   90.00
#
_symmetry.space_group_name_H-M   'P 1'
#
loop_
_entity.id
_entity.type
_entity.pdbx_description
1 polymer ?
#
loop_
_entity_poly.entity_id
_entity_poly.type
_entity_poly.pdbx_seq_one_letter_code
_entity_poly.pdbx_strand_id
1 'polypeptide(L)'
;MSHILRLPAILALFALMALSLLGALVAAGNITGFVAPIAQVQEMQAAAAESGAAEATWIDVGMLAGAALFFLISAVRMMRRTQGFWTWLLGFACYGGRWAWSQQESGNLMATIQGVDLNAYRNPQALLTDLSTPEGQIGMLAVVLIVGIVVFLVDAMDRSYWDKQGA
;
A
#
# COMPACT_ATOMS: atom_id res chain seq x y z
N MET A 1 23.25 -10.72 -8.96
CA MET A 1 21.90 -11.30 -8.75
C MET A 1 20.95 -10.32 -8.04
N SER A 2 21.36 -9.64 -6.96
CA SER A 2 20.50 -8.65 -6.27
C SER A 2 20.02 -7.49 -7.16
N HIS A 3 20.79 -7.06 -8.16
CA HIS A 3 20.38 -6.03 -9.11
C HIS A 3 19.10 -6.35 -9.90
N ILE A 4 18.83 -7.63 -10.21
CA ILE A 4 17.65 -8.05 -10.98
C ILE A 4 16.38 -7.89 -10.15
N LEU A 5 16.43 -8.18 -8.84
CA LEU A 5 15.29 -8.05 -7.93
C LEU A 5 15.17 -6.64 -7.33
N ARG A 6 16.29 -5.93 -7.16
CA ARG A 6 16.33 -4.61 -6.52
C ARG A 6 15.58 -3.56 -7.34
N LEU A 7 15.82 -3.49 -8.65
CA LEU A 7 15.18 -2.47 -9.49
C LEU A 7 13.64 -2.64 -9.51
N PRO A 8 13.08 -3.84 -9.79
CA PRO A 8 11.64 -4.06 -9.68
C PRO A 8 11.08 -3.72 -8.29
N ALA A 9 11.77 -4.09 -7.22
CA ALA A 9 11.31 -3.77 -5.86
C ALA A 9 11.34 -2.26 -5.56
N ILE A 10 12.34 -1.51 -6.04
CA ILE A 10 12.36 -0.05 -5.94
C ILE A 10 11.17 0.56 -6.71
N LEU A 11 10.91 0.09 -7.93
CA LEU A 11 9.79 0.57 -8.73
C LEU A 11 8.44 0.25 -8.06
N ALA A 12 8.30 -0.95 -7.48
CA ALA A 12 7.11 -1.31 -6.71
C ALA A 12 6.93 -0.41 -5.48
N LEU A 13 8.00 -0.09 -4.75
CA LEU A 13 7.94 0.83 -3.62
C LEU A 13 7.53 2.25 -4.04
N PHE A 14 8.04 2.74 -5.19
CA PHE A 14 7.59 4.02 -5.74
C PHE A 14 6.13 3.99 -6.18
N ALA A 15 5.66 2.90 -6.77
CA ALA A 15 4.25 2.74 -7.11
C ALA A 15 3.37 2.76 -5.85
N LEU A 16 3.73 2.01 -4.81
CA LEU A 16 3.02 2.00 -3.52
C LEU A 16 3.04 3.37 -2.86
N MET A 17 4.17 4.08 -2.91
CA MET A 17 4.27 5.46 -2.44
C MET A 17 3.30 6.38 -3.21
N ALA A 18 3.29 6.32 -4.53
CA ALA A 18 2.46 7.18 -5.36
C ALA A 18 0.97 6.92 -5.12
N LEU A 19 0.56 5.65 -5.08
CA LEU A 19 -0.81 5.25 -4.78
C LEU A 19 -1.26 5.71 -3.38
N SER A 20 -0.40 5.53 -2.38
CA SER A 20 -0.71 5.96 -1.01
C SER A 20 -0.80 7.49 -0.89
N LEU A 21 0.08 8.22 -1.57
CA LEU A 21 0.08 9.68 -1.57
C LEU A 21 -1.15 10.24 -2.30
N LEU A 22 -1.50 9.67 -3.46
CA LEU A 22 -2.71 10.05 -4.19
C LEU A 22 -3.97 9.79 -3.36
N GLY A 23 -4.05 8.61 -2.71
CA GLY A 23 -5.15 8.30 -1.80
C GLY A 23 -5.27 9.32 -0.66
N ALA A 24 -4.15 9.69 -0.03
CA ALA A 24 -4.14 10.70 1.04
C ALA A 24 -4.60 12.07 0.55
N LEU A 25 -4.14 12.50 -0.63
CA LEU A 25 -4.51 13.80 -1.21
C LEU A 25 -5.98 13.86 -1.60
N VAL A 26 -6.54 12.78 -2.15
CA VAL A 26 -7.97 12.75 -2.46
C VAL A 26 -8.81 12.77 -1.18
N ALA A 27 -8.48 11.92 -0.19
CA ALA A 27 -9.18 11.91 1.09
C ALA A 27 -9.15 13.28 1.78
N ALA A 28 -7.98 13.94 1.83
CA ALA A 28 -7.85 15.29 2.37
C ALA A 28 -8.63 16.33 1.55
N GLY A 29 -8.62 16.19 0.22
CA GLY A 29 -9.38 17.06 -0.69
C GLY A 29 -10.88 16.98 -0.42
N ASN A 30 -11.41 15.77 -0.24
CA ASN A 30 -12.81 15.55 0.09
C ASN A 30 -13.19 16.15 1.44
N ILE A 31 -12.39 15.92 2.48
CA ILE A 31 -12.64 16.45 3.83
C ILE A 31 -12.64 17.99 3.84
N THR A 32 -11.73 18.61 3.07
CA THR A 32 -11.58 20.07 3.03
C THR A 32 -12.52 20.76 2.04
N GLY A 33 -13.30 20.00 1.25
CA GLY A 33 -14.11 20.52 0.15
C GLY A 33 -13.26 21.14 -0.97
N PHE A 34 -11.99 20.76 -1.07
CA PHE A 34 -11.08 21.30 -2.07
C PHE A 34 -11.37 20.70 -3.45
N VAL A 35 -11.86 21.54 -4.34
CA VAL A 35 -12.08 21.22 -5.74
C VAL A 35 -10.85 21.63 -6.53
N ALA A 36 -10.17 20.67 -7.15
CA ALA A 36 -9.01 20.97 -7.99
C ALA A 36 -9.43 21.88 -9.17
N PRO A 37 -8.64 22.89 -9.55
CA PRO A 37 -8.98 23.82 -10.63
C PRO A 37 -8.86 23.22 -12.04
N ILE A 38 -8.51 21.93 -12.16
CA ILE A 38 -8.25 21.23 -13.41
C ILE A 38 -9.24 20.07 -13.55
N ALA A 39 -9.99 20.03 -14.66
CA ALA A 39 -11.06 19.06 -14.88
C ALA A 39 -10.60 17.59 -14.79
N GLN A 40 -9.43 17.25 -15.31
CA GLN A 40 -8.90 15.88 -15.22
C GLN A 40 -8.61 15.46 -13.76
N VAL A 41 -8.22 16.41 -12.91
CA VAL A 41 -7.99 16.14 -11.48
C VAL A 41 -9.33 15.99 -10.75
N GLN A 42 -10.35 16.74 -11.16
CA GLN A 42 -11.71 16.59 -10.64
C GLN A 42 -12.30 15.21 -10.98
N GLU A 43 -12.10 14.72 -12.21
CA GLU A 43 -12.53 13.37 -12.61
C GLU A 43 -11.85 12.29 -11.75
N MET A 44 -10.54 12.41 -11.49
CA MET A 44 -9.84 11.49 -10.60
C MET A 44 -10.29 11.61 -9.14
N GLN A 45 -10.59 12.82 -8.65
CA GLN A 45 -11.16 13.02 -7.32
C GLN A 45 -12.55 12.38 -7.20
N ALA A 46 -13.39 12.51 -8.23
CA ALA A 46 -14.74 11.92 -8.26
C ALA A 46 -14.69 10.38 -8.28
N ALA A 47 -13.85 9.79 -9.14
CA ALA A 47 -13.66 8.34 -9.20
C ALA A 47 -13.14 7.77 -7.87
N ALA A 48 -12.26 8.51 -7.18
CA ALA A 48 -11.74 8.10 -5.88
C ALA A 48 -12.73 8.35 -4.73
N ALA A 49 -13.62 9.34 -4.84
CA ALA A 49 -14.74 9.52 -3.91
C ALA A 49 -15.71 8.34 -3.98
N GLU A 50 -16.02 7.84 -5.17
CA GLU A 50 -16.84 6.64 -5.39
C GLU A 50 -16.19 5.37 -4.82
N SER A 51 -14.85 5.29 -4.80
CA SER A 51 -14.12 4.15 -4.22
C SER A 51 -13.98 4.19 -2.68
N GLY A 52 -14.78 5.01 -1.99
CA GLY A 52 -14.78 5.09 -0.51
C GLY A 52 -14.01 6.26 0.09
N ALA A 53 -13.49 7.21 -0.71
CA ALA A 53 -12.89 8.43 -0.14
C ALA A 53 -13.94 9.45 0.36
N ALA A 54 -15.23 9.21 0.14
CA ALA A 54 -16.31 10.04 0.68
C ALA A 54 -16.49 9.88 2.21
N GLU A 55 -16.12 8.73 2.76
CA GLU A 55 -16.21 8.41 4.20
C GLU A 55 -14.86 8.55 4.92
N ALA A 56 -13.81 8.98 4.19
CA ALA A 56 -12.46 9.04 4.74
C ALA A 56 -12.33 10.08 5.86
N THR A 57 -11.64 9.69 6.92
CA THR A 57 -11.35 10.54 8.08
C THR A 57 -9.92 11.11 8.00
N TRP A 58 -9.58 12.05 8.90
CA TRP A 58 -8.19 12.52 9.03
C TRP A 58 -7.23 11.41 9.46
N ILE A 59 -7.73 10.35 10.12
CA ILE A 59 -6.93 9.17 10.46
C ILE A 59 -6.53 8.47 9.16
N ASP A 60 -7.46 8.27 8.23
CA ASP A 60 -7.17 7.66 6.92
C ASP A 60 -6.13 8.44 6.13
N VAL A 61 -6.25 9.77 6.12
CA VAL A 61 -5.26 10.67 5.49
C VAL A 61 -3.88 10.46 6.14
N GLY A 62 -3.83 10.46 7.47
CA GLY A 62 -2.58 10.28 8.21
C GLY A 62 -1.93 8.92 7.96
N MET A 63 -2.72 7.84 7.92
CA MET A 63 -2.23 6.50 7.65
C MET A 63 -1.77 6.32 6.19
N LEU A 64 -2.48 6.90 5.21
CA LEU A 64 -2.05 6.87 3.81
C LEU A 64 -0.79 7.72 3.58
N ALA A 65 -0.72 8.91 4.17
CA ALA A 65 0.47 9.76 4.10
C ALA A 65 1.67 9.10 4.79
N GLY A 66 1.45 8.47 5.95
CA GLY A 66 2.45 7.69 6.66
C GLY A 66 2.96 6.50 5.82
N ALA A 67 2.05 5.75 5.21
CA ALA A 67 2.40 4.66 4.30
C ALA A 67 3.27 5.15 3.14
N ALA A 68 2.86 6.25 2.49
CA ALA A 68 3.63 6.86 1.39
C ALA A 68 5.05 7.25 1.81
N LEU A 69 5.18 7.92 2.97
CA LEU A 69 6.47 8.35 3.50
C LEU A 69 7.38 7.14 3.78
N PHE A 70 6.87 6.12 4.45
CA PHE A 70 7.67 4.95 4.81
C PHE A 70 8.05 4.09 3.59
N PHE A 71 7.18 3.97 2.58
CA PHE A 71 7.55 3.33 1.31
C PHE A 71 8.63 4.13 0.56
N LEU A 72 8.57 5.46 0.56
CA LEU A 72 9.63 6.31 -0.01
C LEU A 72 10.96 6.10 0.72
N ILE A 73 10.95 6.13 2.06
CA ILE A 73 12.16 5.90 2.86
C ILE A 73 12.73 4.51 2.55
N SER A 74 11.88 3.48 2.45
CA SER A 74 12.30 2.13 2.07
C SER A 74 12.95 2.10 0.69
N ALA A 75 12.36 2.77 -0.30
CA ALA A 75 12.92 2.84 -1.67
C ALA A 75 14.30 3.51 -1.66
N VAL A 76 14.44 4.63 -0.96
CA VAL A 76 15.72 5.36 -0.82
C VAL A 76 16.77 4.50 -0.13
N ARG A 77 16.40 3.78 0.93
CA ARG A 77 17.31 2.89 1.64
C ARG A 77 17.78 1.74 0.75
N MET A 78 16.88 1.11 -0.01
CA MET A 78 17.26 0.10 -1.01
C MET A 78 18.19 0.64 -2.10
N MET A 79 17.97 1.87 -2.59
CA MET A 79 18.88 2.52 -3.56
C MET A 79 20.27 2.73 -2.96
N ARG A 80 20.33 3.15 -1.69
CA ARG A 80 21.58 3.31 -0.93
C ARG A 80 22.15 1.98 -0.42
N ARG A 81 21.52 0.85 -0.77
CA ARG A 81 21.86 -0.50 -0.32
C ARG A 81 21.83 -0.66 1.20
N THR A 82 21.02 0.11 1.92
CA THR A 82 20.81 -0.04 3.36
C THR A 82 19.47 -0.74 3.64
N GLN A 83 19.30 -1.29 4.84
CA GLN A 83 18.12 -2.09 5.22
C GLN A 83 16.81 -1.31 5.03
N GLY A 84 16.06 -1.58 3.96
CA GLY A 84 14.77 -0.95 3.66
C GLY A 84 13.56 -1.68 4.25
N PHE A 85 13.70 -2.96 4.59
CA PHE A 85 12.61 -3.82 5.06
C PHE A 85 11.86 -3.26 6.27
N TRP A 86 12.57 -2.77 7.28
CA TRP A 86 11.93 -2.22 8.48
C TRP A 86 11.08 -0.99 8.18
N THR A 87 11.55 -0.14 7.27
CA THR A 87 10.78 1.02 6.82
C THR A 87 9.61 0.61 5.93
N TRP A 88 9.77 -0.43 5.09
CA TRP A 88 8.64 -1.02 4.37
C TRP A 88 7.59 -1.58 5.35
N LEU A 89 8.01 -2.26 6.41
CA LEU A 89 7.11 -2.85 7.41
C LEU A 89 6.27 -1.77 8.10
N LEU A 90 6.86 -0.62 8.44
CA LEU A 90 6.11 0.53 8.95
C LEU A 90 5.11 1.07 7.93
N GLY A 91 5.50 1.17 6.66
CA GLY A 91 4.59 1.59 5.59
C GLY A 91 3.43 0.61 5.39
N PHE A 92 3.71 -0.69 5.44
CA PHE A 92 2.71 -1.75 5.40
C PHE A 92 1.78 -1.70 6.61
N ALA A 93 2.30 -1.45 7.81
CA ALA A 93 1.49 -1.29 9.02
C ALA A 93 0.54 -0.08 8.92
N CYS A 94 0.99 1.04 8.35
CA CYS A 94 0.11 2.18 8.08
C CYS A 94 -0.95 1.84 7.02
N TYR A 95 -0.56 1.21 5.91
CA TYR A 95 -1.48 0.87 4.81
C TYR A 95 -2.52 -0.19 5.23
N GLY A 96 -2.07 -1.29 5.83
CA GLY A 96 -2.94 -2.36 6.33
C GLY A 96 -3.69 -1.98 7.59
N GLY A 97 -3.12 -1.13 8.45
CA GLY A 97 -3.81 -0.58 9.61
C GLY A 97 -5.00 0.28 9.22
N ARG A 98 -4.89 1.07 8.13
CA ARG A 98 -6.00 1.85 7.59
C ARG A 98 -7.14 0.94 7.14
N TRP A 99 -6.81 -0.15 6.46
CA TRP A 99 -7.81 -1.15 6.09
C TRP A 99 -8.48 -1.76 7.33
N ALA A 100 -7.70 -2.16 8.34
CA ALA A 100 -8.25 -2.71 9.57
C ALA A 100 -9.16 -1.70 10.31
N TRP A 101 -8.77 -0.43 10.30
CA TRP A 101 -9.56 0.68 10.84
C TRP A 101 -10.89 0.83 10.11
N SER A 102 -10.88 0.89 8.78
CA SER A 102 -12.12 1.04 8.01
C SER A 102 -13.08 -0.14 8.21
N GLN A 103 -12.56 -1.38 8.29
CA GLN A 103 -13.39 -2.55 8.58
C GLN A 103 -14.01 -2.52 9.98
N GLN A 104 -13.30 -1.92 10.94
CA GLN A 104 -13.82 -1.74 12.29
C GLN A 104 -14.94 -0.68 12.33
N GLU A 105 -14.81 0.41 11.58
CA GLU A 105 -15.86 1.44 11.48
C GLU A 105 -17.11 0.95 10.72
N SER A 106 -16.93 0.12 9.69
CA SER A 106 -18.07 -0.44 8.92
C SER A 106 -18.87 -1.52 9.66
N GLY A 107 -18.42 -1.98 10.83
CA GLY A 107 -19.24 -2.83 11.70
C GLY A 107 -18.45 -3.73 12.65
N ASN A 108 -17.54 -4.56 12.13
CA ASN A 108 -16.71 -5.46 12.95
C ASN A 108 -15.61 -6.14 12.09
N LEU A 109 -14.34 -5.81 12.34
CA LEU A 109 -13.19 -6.40 11.65
C LEU A 109 -13.17 -7.93 11.76
N MET A 110 -13.46 -8.49 12.93
CA MET A 110 -13.41 -9.94 13.14
C MET A 110 -14.46 -10.66 12.30
N ALA A 111 -15.67 -10.08 12.19
CA ALA A 111 -16.73 -10.63 11.37
C ALA A 111 -16.34 -10.60 9.88
N THR A 112 -15.73 -9.51 9.41
CA THR A 112 -15.21 -9.41 8.04
C THR A 112 -14.20 -10.52 7.75
N ILE A 113 -13.24 -10.75 8.65
CA ILE A 113 -12.20 -11.79 8.47
C ILE A 113 -12.82 -13.19 8.46
N GLN A 114 -13.80 -13.45 9.33
CA GLN A 114 -14.51 -14.74 9.39
C GLN A 114 -15.40 -14.99 8.17
N GLY A 115 -15.88 -13.92 7.53
CA GLY A 115 -16.76 -13.98 6.36
C GLY A 115 -16.05 -14.15 5.02
N VAL A 116 -14.70 -14.13 4.99
CA VAL A 116 -13.92 -14.20 3.74
C VAL A 116 -14.17 -15.52 2.99
N ASP A 117 -14.63 -15.42 1.75
CA ASP A 117 -14.76 -16.59 0.88
C ASP A 117 -13.46 -16.84 0.09
N LEU A 118 -12.70 -17.84 0.53
CA LEU A 118 -11.48 -18.26 -0.16
C LEU A 118 -11.74 -18.80 -1.58
N ASN A 119 -12.95 -19.23 -1.89
CA ASN A 119 -13.28 -19.72 -3.24
C ASN A 119 -13.38 -18.58 -4.26
N ALA A 120 -13.56 -17.33 -3.83
CA ALA A 120 -13.57 -16.16 -4.70
C ALA A 120 -12.28 -16.06 -5.54
N TYR A 121 -11.13 -16.46 -4.98
CA TYR A 121 -9.84 -16.46 -5.68
C TYR A 121 -9.73 -17.48 -6.80
N ARG A 122 -10.69 -18.42 -6.94
CA ARG A 122 -10.75 -19.33 -8.09
C ARG A 122 -11.26 -18.64 -9.35
N ASN A 123 -11.91 -17.48 -9.23
CA ASN A 123 -12.37 -16.69 -10.37
C ASN A 123 -11.74 -15.28 -10.34
N PRO A 124 -10.44 -15.15 -10.68
CA PRO A 124 -9.71 -13.90 -10.50
C PRO A 124 -10.27 -12.75 -11.33
N GLN A 125 -10.90 -13.01 -12.48
CA GLN A 125 -11.56 -11.96 -13.27
C GLN A 125 -12.64 -11.22 -12.47
N ALA A 126 -13.44 -11.94 -11.69
CA ALA A 126 -14.53 -11.35 -10.91
C ALA A 126 -14.00 -10.45 -9.76
N LEU A 127 -12.85 -10.81 -9.18
CA LEU A 127 -12.19 -9.98 -8.16
C LEU A 127 -11.57 -8.71 -8.75
N LEU A 128 -11.00 -8.81 -9.96
CA LEU A 128 -10.41 -7.65 -10.63
C LEU A 128 -11.45 -6.63 -11.10
N THR A 129 -12.69 -7.06 -11.32
CA THR A 129 -13.80 -6.15 -11.66
C THR A 129 -14.34 -5.37 -10.47
N ASP A 130 -14.14 -5.86 -9.24
CA ASP A 130 -14.58 -5.16 -8.03
C ASP A 130 -13.61 -5.38 -6.87
N LEU A 131 -12.65 -4.44 -6.76
CA LEU A 131 -11.65 -4.41 -5.69
C LEU A 131 -12.17 -3.84 -4.37
N SER A 132 -13.42 -3.38 -4.32
CA SER A 132 -14.02 -2.86 -3.08
C SER A 132 -14.46 -3.98 -2.13
N THR A 133 -14.61 -5.20 -2.65
CA THR A 133 -14.93 -6.41 -1.87
C THR A 133 -13.86 -6.71 -0.81
N PRO A 134 -14.21 -7.33 0.33
CA PRO A 134 -13.24 -7.75 1.35
C PRO A 134 -12.13 -8.64 0.76
N GLU A 135 -12.48 -9.56 -0.13
CA GLU A 135 -11.54 -10.44 -0.83
C GLU A 135 -10.60 -9.66 -1.75
N GLY A 136 -11.11 -8.68 -2.50
CA GLY A 136 -10.28 -7.80 -3.32
C GLY A 136 -9.29 -6.99 -2.49
N GLN A 137 -9.74 -6.43 -1.37
CA GLN A 137 -8.90 -5.67 -0.45
C GLN A 137 -7.83 -6.51 0.23
N ILE A 138 -8.18 -7.72 0.68
CA ILE A 138 -7.21 -8.67 1.25
C ILE A 138 -6.21 -9.13 0.18
N GLY A 139 -6.67 -9.35 -1.06
CA GLY A 139 -5.81 -9.64 -2.20
C GLY A 139 -4.76 -8.54 -2.43
N MET A 140 -5.17 -7.26 -2.35
CA MET A 140 -4.23 -6.13 -2.43
C MET A 140 -3.22 -6.16 -1.29
N LEU A 141 -3.65 -6.40 -0.04
CA LEU A 141 -2.74 -6.52 1.10
C LEU A 141 -1.72 -7.66 0.91
N ALA A 142 -2.16 -8.80 0.36
CA ALA A 142 -1.29 -9.91 0.03
C ALA A 142 -0.26 -9.54 -1.05
N VAL A 143 -0.63 -8.76 -2.07
CA VAL A 143 0.30 -8.24 -3.06
C VAL A 143 1.34 -7.31 -2.44
N VAL A 144 0.93 -6.40 -1.54
CA VAL A 144 1.88 -5.52 -0.83
C VAL A 144 2.83 -6.35 0.04
N LEU A 145 2.33 -7.40 0.71
CA LEU A 145 3.14 -8.33 1.49
C LEU A 145 4.19 -9.05 0.60
N ILE A 146 3.81 -9.50 -0.59
CA ILE A 146 4.75 -10.10 -1.56
C ILE A 146 5.86 -9.11 -1.91
N VAL A 147 5.54 -7.83 -2.15
CA VAL A 147 6.57 -6.79 -2.35
C VAL A 147 7.50 -6.71 -1.15
N GLY A 148 6.98 -6.76 0.07
CA GLY A 148 7.77 -6.80 1.30
C GLY A 148 8.71 -7.98 1.41
N ILE A 149 8.27 -9.17 1.00
CA ILE A 149 9.12 -10.37 0.93
C ILE A 149 10.27 -10.14 -0.04
N VAL A 150 10.01 -9.56 -1.22
CA VAL A 150 11.08 -9.23 -2.18
C VAL A 150 12.06 -8.22 -1.58
N VAL A 151 11.57 -7.16 -0.92
CA VAL A 151 12.41 -6.18 -0.21
C VAL A 151 13.28 -6.87 0.84
N PHE A 152 12.69 -7.74 1.65
CA PHE A 152 13.41 -8.53 2.66
C PHE A 152 14.51 -9.40 2.05
N LEU A 153 14.21 -10.09 0.95
CA LEU A 153 15.18 -10.93 0.25
C LEU A 153 16.35 -10.10 -0.29
N VAL A 154 16.07 -8.93 -0.89
CA VAL A 154 17.11 -8.01 -1.37
C VAL A 154 18.01 -7.54 -0.21
N ASP A 155 17.40 -7.12 0.90
CA ASP A 155 18.12 -6.70 2.11
C ASP A 155 19.01 -7.82 2.68
N ALA A 156 18.48 -9.05 2.76
CA ALA A 156 19.21 -10.20 3.27
C ALA A 156 20.40 -10.57 2.37
N MET A 157 20.23 -10.49 1.04
CA MET A 157 21.30 -10.71 0.07
C MET A 157 22.39 -9.65 0.18
N ASP A 158 22.03 -8.37 0.33
CA ASP A 158 22.98 -7.28 0.47
C ASP A 158 23.80 -7.41 1.76
N ARG A 159 23.15 -7.84 2.87
CA ARG A 159 23.86 -8.15 4.12
C ARG A 159 24.83 -9.31 3.97
N SER A 160 24.40 -10.42 3.37
CA SER A 160 25.27 -11.58 3.14
C SER A 160 26.49 -11.24 2.27
N TYR A 161 26.32 -10.33 1.31
CA TYR A 161 27.42 -9.82 0.50
C TYR A 161 28.43 -9.02 1.33
N TRP A 162 27.96 -8.13 2.22
CA TRP A 162 28.85 -7.37 3.10
C TRP A 162 29.59 -8.25 4.10
N ASP A 163 28.92 -9.24 4.69
CA ASP A 163 29.54 -10.18 5.63
C ASP A 163 30.69 -10.96 4.97
N LYS A 164 30.58 -11.25 3.66
CA LYS A 164 31.65 -11.92 2.89
C LYS A 164 32.80 -11.01 2.48
N GLN A 165 32.62 -9.69 2.49
CA GLN A 165 33.67 -8.72 2.14
C GLN A 165 34.41 -8.15 3.35
N GLY A 166 33.80 -8.25 4.54
CA GLY A 166 34.41 -7.87 5.81
C GLY A 166 35.19 -9.00 6.50
N ALA A 167 35.18 -10.22 5.95
CA ALA A 167 35.96 -11.38 6.40
C ALA A 167 37.18 -11.60 5.49
#